data_AF-A0A7C3LCG6-F1
#
_entry.id   AF-A0A7C3LCG6-F1
#
_cell.length_a   1.000
_cell.length_b   1.000
_cell.length_c   1.000
_cell.angle_alpha   90.00
_cell.angle_beta   90.00
_cell.angle_gamma   90.00
#
_symmetry.space_group_name_H-M   'P 1'
#
loop_
_entity.id
_entity.type
_entity.pdbx_description
1 polymer ?
#
loop_
_entity_poly.entity_id
_entity_poly.type
_entity_poly.pdbx_seq_one_letter_code
_entity_poly.pdbx_strand_id
1 'polypeptide(L)'
;MEFHREQDSQHYGIHAYARGEITVTIPSALEPGPAPDNGGNVEQLHLPMRREILRRSLVIMPSALIRDWEPQSFESLAVDHFRTLAELDIELVLFGSGGALRWPDPGLLSPLMEKSIGIEVMDTGAACRTYNILQADQRRFAAALLMID
;
A
#
# COMPACT_ATOMS: atom_id res chain seq x y z
N MET A 1 8.99 -21.32 24.62
CA MET A 1 8.17 -21.27 23.39
C MET A 1 8.52 -19.97 22.71
N GLU A 2 9.54 -20.03 21.87
CA GLU A 2 10.06 -18.87 21.15
C GLU A 2 9.29 -18.81 19.84
N PHE A 3 8.33 -17.89 19.75
CA PHE A 3 7.65 -17.60 18.50
C PHE A 3 8.69 -16.98 17.57
N HIS A 4 9.26 -17.80 16.68
CA HIS A 4 10.04 -17.35 15.54
C HIS A 4 9.08 -16.53 14.67
N ARG A 5 9.02 -15.21 14.91
CA ARG A 5 8.39 -14.28 13.98
C ARG A 5 9.42 -14.04 12.89
N GLU A 6 9.50 -15.02 11.98
CA GLU A 6 10.28 -14.91 10.76
C GLU A 6 9.88 -13.60 10.07
N GLN A 7 10.90 -12.79 9.86
CA GLN A 7 10.83 -11.43 9.36
C GLN A 7 10.17 -11.47 7.98
N ASP A 8 9.03 -10.80 7.84
CA ASP A 8 8.35 -10.56 6.57
C ASP A 8 9.19 -9.59 5.71
N SER A 9 10.37 -10.04 5.28
CA SER A 9 11.40 -9.23 4.62
C SER A 9 11.13 -9.00 3.13
N GLN A 10 10.00 -9.49 2.62
CA GLN A 10 9.70 -9.52 1.18
C GLN A 10 8.53 -8.64 0.75
N HIS A 11 7.75 -8.08 1.68
CA HIS A 11 6.59 -7.28 1.34
C HIS A 11 6.69 -5.83 1.81
N TYR A 12 6.02 -4.92 1.10
CA TYR A 12 5.79 -3.57 1.60
C TYR A 12 4.88 -3.62 2.82
N GLY A 13 5.22 -2.87 3.85
CA GLY A 13 4.49 -2.82 5.12
C GLY A 13 4.08 -1.40 5.49
N ILE A 14 3.10 -1.23 6.40
CA ILE A 14 2.81 0.06 7.02
C ILE A 14 3.37 0.04 8.44
N HIS A 15 4.37 0.88 8.70
CA HIS A 15 5.03 0.95 10.00
C HIS A 15 4.28 1.86 10.98
N ALA A 16 3.86 3.03 10.51
CA ALA A 16 3.16 4.04 11.32
C ALA A 16 2.30 4.94 10.42
N TYR A 17 1.33 5.62 11.02
CA TYR A 17 0.51 6.62 10.36
C TYR A 17 0.14 7.72 11.35
N ALA A 18 0.08 8.96 10.88
CA ALA A 18 -0.34 10.14 11.62
C ALA A 18 -1.06 11.11 10.67
N ARG A 19 -1.49 12.25 11.21
CA ARG A 19 -2.07 13.33 10.42
C ARG A 19 -1.05 13.81 9.38
N GLY A 20 -1.40 13.72 8.10
CA GLY A 20 -0.57 14.14 6.96
C GLY A 20 0.63 13.24 6.62
N GLU A 21 0.82 12.10 7.30
CA GLU A 21 1.94 11.21 6.98
C GLU A 21 1.65 9.72 7.23
N ILE A 22 2.19 8.89 6.34
CA ILE A 22 2.21 7.42 6.48
C ILE A 22 3.65 6.96 6.29
N THR A 23 4.18 6.23 7.27
CA THR A 23 5.50 5.63 7.20
C THR A 23 5.38 4.19 6.69
N VAL A 24 5.94 3.93 5.52
CA VAL A 24 5.95 2.60 4.89
C VAL A 24 7.30 1.92 5.07
N THR A 25 7.29 0.60 5.17
CA THR A 25 8.49 -0.24 5.17
C THR A 25 8.72 -0.76 3.75
N ILE A 26 9.93 -0.58 3.23
CA ILE A 26 10.34 -1.03 1.90
C ILE A 26 11.21 -2.28 2.05
N PRO A 27 10.83 -3.42 1.43
CA PRO A 27 11.63 -4.64 1.46
C PRO A 27 12.88 -4.45 0.61
N SER A 28 14.04 -4.84 1.14
CA SER A 28 15.31 -4.60 0.45
C SER A 28 15.53 -5.48 -0.79
N ALA A 29 14.72 -6.53 -0.97
CA ALA A 29 14.83 -7.46 -2.10
C ALA A 29 14.19 -6.97 -3.41
N LEU A 30 13.42 -5.87 -3.37
CA LEU A 30 12.65 -5.36 -4.52
C LEU A 30 13.32 -4.18 -5.25
N GLU A 31 14.52 -3.78 -4.83
CA GLU A 31 15.31 -2.76 -5.55
C GLU A 31 16.36 -3.44 -6.45
N PRO A 32 16.60 -2.94 -7.69
CA PRO A 32 17.81 -3.29 -8.41
C PRO A 32 18.99 -2.70 -7.63
N GLY A 33 19.74 -3.54 -6.91
CA GLY A 33 20.94 -3.10 -6.21
C GLY A 33 21.92 -2.40 -7.17
N PRO A 34 22.84 -1.56 -6.65
CA PRO A 34 23.91 -1.00 -7.48
C PRO A 34 24.62 -2.16 -8.17
N ALA A 35 24.75 -2.08 -9.50
CA ALA A 35 25.39 -3.12 -10.30
C ALA A 35 26.76 -3.46 -9.70
N PRO A 36 27.09 -4.74 -9.46
CA PRO A 36 28.35 -5.08 -8.81
C PRO A 36 29.53 -4.75 -9.74
N ASP A 37 30.22 -3.65 -9.48
CA ASP A 37 31.54 -3.42 -10.04
C ASP A 37 32.59 -4.26 -9.28
N ASN A 38 32.96 -5.38 -9.91
CA ASN A 38 34.13 -6.21 -9.65
C ASN A 38 34.12 -7.15 -8.42
N GLY A 39 33.93 -8.45 -8.71
CA GLY A 39 34.81 -9.56 -8.25
C GLY A 39 35.08 -9.80 -6.75
N GLY A 40 34.44 -9.09 -5.83
CA GLY A 40 34.56 -9.31 -4.39
C GLY A 40 33.42 -10.17 -3.88
N ASN A 41 33.73 -11.09 -2.94
CA ASN A 41 32.76 -11.97 -2.28
C ASN A 41 31.45 -11.22 -1.94
N VAL A 42 30.33 -11.73 -2.45
CA VAL A 42 28.99 -11.27 -2.09
C VAL A 42 28.69 -11.72 -0.66
N GLU A 43 29.26 -11.03 0.31
CA GLU A 43 28.77 -11.10 1.68
C GLU A 43 27.31 -10.64 1.62
N GLN A 44 26.40 -11.58 1.89
CA GLN A 44 24.96 -11.34 1.90
C GLN A 44 24.66 -10.32 3.01
N LEU A 45 24.84 -9.03 2.71
CA LEU A 45 24.38 -7.95 3.57
C LEU A 45 22.87 -8.16 3.69
N HIS A 46 22.42 -8.54 4.89
CA HIS A 46 21.03 -8.36 5.29
C HIS A 46 20.77 -6.85 5.29
N LEU A 47 20.50 -6.30 4.11
CA LEU A 47 20.19 -4.89 3.96
C LEU A 47 18.95 -4.62 4.82
N PRO A 48 19.03 -3.69 5.78
CA PRO A 48 17.93 -3.43 6.68
C PRO A 48 16.73 -2.92 5.87
N MET A 49 15.53 -3.39 6.19
CA MET A 49 14.29 -2.83 5.66
C MET A 49 14.31 -1.30 5.88
N ARG A 50 14.17 -0.53 4.80
CA ARG A 50 14.14 0.94 4.89
C ARG A 50 12.75 1.42 5.24
N ARG A 51 12.67 2.57 5.91
CA ARG A 51 11.42 3.28 6.17
C ARG A 51 11.38 4.54 5.33
N GLU A 52 10.25 4.80 4.71
CA GLU A 52 9.99 6.00 3.91
C GLU A 52 8.74 6.69 4.45
N ILE A 53 8.80 8.02 4.59
CA ILE A 53 7.66 8.83 5.04
C ILE A 53 6.99 9.42 3.81
N LEU A 54 5.75 9.02 3.56
CA LEU A 54 4.92 9.53 2.49
C LEU A 54 3.92 10.55 3.05
N ARG A 55 3.80 11.69 2.37
CA ARG A 55 2.89 12.80 2.72
C ARG A 55 1.80 13.04 1.68
N ARG A 56 1.74 12.18 0.67
CA ARG A 56 0.79 12.21 -0.43
C ARG A 56 0.00 10.93 -0.45
N SER A 57 -1.23 10.99 -0.96
CA SER A 57 -2.04 9.80 -1.13
C SER A 57 -1.29 8.73 -1.91
N LEU A 58 -1.44 7.48 -1.49
CA LEU A 58 -0.63 6.38 -1.98
C LEU A 58 -1.48 5.12 -2.15
N VAL A 59 -0.99 4.20 -2.98
CA VAL A 59 -1.52 2.84 -3.08
C VAL A 59 -0.42 1.88 -2.68
N ILE A 60 -0.69 1.03 -1.71
CA ILE A 60 0.26 0.03 -1.23
C ILE A 60 -0.32 -1.37 -1.43
N MET A 61 0.49 -2.24 -2.02
CA MET A 61 0.26 -3.67 -2.20
C MET A 61 1.42 -4.42 -1.53
N PRO A 62 1.25 -5.68 -1.13
CA PRO A 62 2.35 -6.47 -0.59
C PRO A 62 3.57 -6.49 -1.52
N SER A 63 3.36 -6.50 -2.84
CA SER A 63 4.41 -6.59 -3.87
C SER A 63 4.85 -5.25 -4.47
N ALA A 64 4.13 -4.15 -4.26
CA ALA A 64 4.41 -2.88 -4.93
C ALA A 64 3.85 -1.65 -4.19
N LEU A 65 4.46 -0.50 -4.44
CA LEU A 65 4.09 0.78 -3.84
C LEU A 65 3.97 1.88 -4.90
N ILE A 66 2.80 2.51 -4.98
CA ILE A 66 2.51 3.69 -5.81
C ILE A 66 2.48 4.92 -4.88
N ARG A 67 3.48 5.78 -5.01
CA ARG A 67 3.75 6.89 -4.06
C ARG A 67 2.95 8.17 -4.31
N ASP A 68 2.50 8.39 -5.54
CA ASP A 68 1.86 9.62 -5.99
C ASP A 68 0.50 9.30 -6.62
N TRP A 69 -0.38 8.68 -5.84
CA TRP A 69 -1.74 8.44 -6.31
C TRP A 69 -2.49 9.77 -6.35
N GLU A 70 -2.95 10.16 -7.54
CA GLU A 70 -3.41 11.52 -7.84
C GLU A 70 -4.42 12.15 -6.85
N PRO A 71 -5.49 11.47 -6.36
CA PRO A 71 -6.43 12.11 -5.46
C PRO A 71 -5.77 12.41 -4.11
N GLN A 72 -5.45 13.68 -3.85
CA GLN A 72 -4.88 14.13 -2.56
C GLN A 72 -5.93 14.40 -1.49
N SER A 73 -7.21 14.42 -1.88
CA SER A 73 -8.35 14.65 -1.00
C SER A 73 -9.56 13.86 -1.48
N PHE A 74 -10.51 13.64 -0.57
CA PHE A 74 -11.73 12.90 -0.87
C PHE A 74 -12.60 13.61 -1.91
N GLU A 75 -12.62 14.94 -1.89
CA GLU A 75 -13.39 15.75 -2.84
C GLU A 75 -12.82 15.71 -4.27
N SER A 76 -11.53 15.38 -4.40
CA SER A 76 -10.86 15.24 -5.70
C SER A 76 -11.03 13.84 -6.32
N LEU A 77 -11.82 12.94 -5.72
CA LEU A 77 -12.03 11.60 -6.26
C LEU A 77 -12.75 11.67 -7.61
N ALA A 78 -12.21 10.95 -8.58
CA ALA A 78 -12.75 10.82 -9.93
C ALA A 78 -12.75 9.35 -10.32
N VAL A 79 -13.63 8.99 -11.26
CA VAL A 79 -13.76 7.61 -11.78
C VAL A 79 -12.43 7.06 -12.30
N ASP A 80 -11.59 7.93 -12.86
CA ASP A 80 -10.30 7.54 -13.41
C ASP A 80 -9.32 7.03 -12.34
N HIS A 81 -9.38 7.59 -11.13
CA HIS A 81 -8.54 7.13 -10.02
C HIS A 81 -8.87 5.68 -9.63
N PHE A 82 -10.14 5.29 -9.70
CA PHE A 82 -10.57 3.90 -9.47
C PHE A 82 -10.34 3.01 -10.69
N ARG A 83 -10.37 3.57 -11.90
CA ARG A 83 -9.98 2.85 -13.12
C ARG A 83 -8.53 2.38 -13.04
N THR A 84 -7.60 3.24 -12.62
CA THR A 84 -6.19 2.88 -12.42
C THR A 84 -6.04 1.74 -11.40
N LEU A 85 -6.83 1.74 -10.32
CA LEU A 85 -6.85 0.63 -9.37
C LEU A 85 -7.40 -0.67 -9.98
N ALA A 86 -8.38 -0.56 -10.88
CA ALA A 86 -8.99 -1.70 -11.57
C ALA A 86 -8.07 -2.36 -12.61
N GLU A 87 -6.98 -1.69 -12.99
CA GLU A 87 -5.94 -2.25 -13.87
C GLU A 87 -4.85 -3.03 -13.11
N LEU A 88 -4.85 -2.95 -11.77
CA LEU A 88 -3.96 -3.75 -10.93
C LEU A 88 -4.45 -5.21 -10.86
N ASP A 89 -3.54 -6.17 -10.74
CA ASP A 89 -3.87 -7.59 -10.52
C ASP A 89 -4.28 -7.83 -9.06
N ILE A 90 -5.47 -7.33 -8.69
CA ILE A 90 -6.02 -7.37 -7.34
C ILE A 90 -7.47 -7.84 -7.33
N GLU A 91 -7.91 -8.34 -6.18
CA GLU A 91 -9.28 -8.85 -5.95
C GLU A 91 -10.03 -8.00 -4.92
N LEU A 92 -9.31 -7.18 -4.16
CA LEU A 92 -9.83 -6.34 -3.09
C LEU A 92 -9.10 -4.99 -3.03
N VAL A 93 -9.86 -3.91 -2.90
CA VAL A 93 -9.37 -2.57 -2.57
C VAL A 93 -9.80 -2.19 -1.16
N LEU A 94 -8.84 -1.96 -0.27
CA LEU A 94 -9.07 -1.24 0.98
C LEU A 94 -8.97 0.26 0.68
N PHE A 95 -10.09 0.99 0.72
CA PHE A 95 -10.08 2.42 0.48
C PHE A 95 -10.11 3.20 1.80
N GLY A 96 -9.01 3.90 2.09
CA GLY A 96 -8.87 4.80 3.23
C GLY A 96 -9.31 6.21 2.87
N SER A 97 -10.47 6.65 3.37
CA SER A 97 -11.10 7.92 2.97
C SER A 97 -10.56 9.18 3.70
N GLY A 98 -9.44 9.06 4.39
CA GLY A 98 -8.81 10.11 5.22
C GLY A 98 -9.11 9.95 6.71
N GLY A 99 -9.24 11.07 7.43
CA GLY A 99 -9.44 11.07 8.89
C GLY A 99 -10.80 10.55 9.39
N ALA A 100 -11.75 10.29 8.48
CA ALA A 100 -13.05 9.73 8.79
C ALA A 100 -13.55 8.84 7.65
N LEU A 101 -14.39 7.85 7.98
CA LEU A 101 -15.10 7.02 7.01
C LEU A 101 -16.04 7.88 6.15
N ARG A 102 -15.80 7.91 4.85
CA ARG A 102 -16.65 8.57 3.85
C ARG A 102 -16.80 7.66 2.64
N TRP A 103 -18.04 7.45 2.21
CA TRP A 103 -18.34 6.60 1.08
C TRP A 103 -18.22 7.38 -0.24
N PRO A 104 -17.37 6.93 -1.19
CA PRO A 104 -17.33 7.52 -2.51
C PRO A 104 -18.66 7.30 -3.23
N ASP A 105 -18.99 8.21 -4.16
CA ASP A 105 -20.18 8.05 -4.99
C ASP A 105 -20.09 6.73 -5.78
N PRO A 106 -21.18 5.94 -5.86
CA PRO A 106 -21.17 4.64 -6.53
C PRO A 106 -20.78 4.74 -8.01
N GLY A 107 -21.03 5.88 -8.68
CA GLY A 107 -20.61 6.10 -10.06
C GLY A 107 -19.10 6.13 -10.23
N LEU A 108 -18.35 6.53 -9.19
CA LEU A 108 -16.88 6.50 -9.20
C LEU A 108 -16.34 5.07 -9.11
N LEU A 109 -17.11 4.15 -8.52
CA LEU A 109 -16.71 2.77 -8.25
C LEU A 109 -16.98 1.80 -9.40
N SER A 110 -17.72 2.23 -10.44
CA SER A 110 -18.05 1.40 -11.60
C SER A 110 -16.88 0.59 -12.16
N PRO A 111 -15.66 1.16 -12.35
CA PRO A 111 -14.54 0.41 -12.92
C PRO A 111 -14.14 -0.82 -12.10
N LEU A 112 -14.23 -0.74 -10.76
CA LEU A 112 -13.94 -1.87 -9.88
C LEU A 112 -15.04 -2.94 -10.00
N MET A 113 -16.31 -2.52 -10.06
CA MET A 113 -17.45 -3.43 -10.18
C MET A 113 -17.41 -4.20 -11.51
N GLU A 114 -17.09 -3.52 -12.62
CA GLU A 114 -16.93 -4.11 -13.94
C GLU A 114 -15.84 -5.19 -13.99
N LYS A 115 -14.81 -5.05 -13.14
CA LYS A 115 -13.73 -6.02 -12.96
C LYS A 115 -13.99 -7.05 -11.85
N SER A 116 -15.16 -7.01 -11.21
CA SER A 116 -15.51 -7.84 -10.05
C SER A 116 -14.51 -7.71 -8.88
N ILE A 117 -13.91 -6.53 -8.72
CA ILE A 117 -12.99 -6.21 -7.63
C ILE A 117 -13.81 -5.72 -6.44
N GLY A 118 -13.64 -6.35 -5.28
CA GLY A 118 -14.28 -5.93 -4.04
C GLY A 118 -13.71 -4.60 -3.54
N ILE A 119 -14.54 -3.78 -2.89
CA ILE A 119 -14.08 -2.56 -2.21
C ILE A 119 -14.57 -2.54 -0.76
N GLU A 120 -13.67 -2.27 0.16
CA GLU A 120 -13.97 -2.00 1.57
C GLU A 120 -13.54 -0.58 1.91
N VAL A 121 -14.49 0.26 2.26
CA VAL A 121 -14.26 1.67 2.60
C VAL A 121 -14.16 1.83 4.11
N MET A 122 -13.11 2.51 4.56
CA MET A 122 -12.84 2.78 5.99
C MET A 122 -12.07 4.09 6.16
N ASP A 123 -11.89 4.55 7.39
CA ASP A 123 -10.92 5.62 7.64
C ASP A 123 -9.49 5.12 7.35
N THR A 124 -8.57 6.03 7.02
CA THR A 124 -7.20 5.67 6.65
C THR A 124 -6.46 4.92 7.76
N GLY A 125 -6.70 5.25 9.04
CA GLY A 125 -6.08 4.56 10.16
C GLY A 125 -6.57 3.11 10.30
N ALA A 126 -7.87 2.85 10.07
CA ALA A 126 -8.40 1.50 9.96
C ALA A 126 -7.82 0.76 8.75
N ALA A 127 -7.74 1.39 7.58
CA ALA A 127 -7.15 0.79 6.37
C ALA A 127 -5.69 0.37 6.59
N CYS A 128 -4.89 1.21 7.24
CA CYS A 128 -3.51 0.89 7.60
C CYS A 128 -3.38 -0.35 8.50
N ARG A 129 -4.28 -0.50 9.48
CA ARG A 129 -4.28 -1.66 10.39
C ARG A 129 -4.74 -2.91 9.68
N THR A 130 -5.82 -2.83 8.90
CA THR A 130 -6.34 -3.94 8.09
C THR A 130 -5.32 -4.41 7.07
N TYR A 131 -4.59 -3.48 6.43
CA TYR A 131 -3.49 -3.81 5.53
C TYR A 131 -2.47 -4.74 6.19
N ASN A 132 -1.95 -4.39 7.37
CA ASN A 132 -0.95 -5.21 8.07
C ASN A 132 -1.48 -6.59 8.50
N ILE A 133 -2.79 -6.71 8.72
CA ILE A 133 -3.43 -8.01 9.02
C ILE A 133 -3.53 -8.85 7.73
N LEU A 134 -3.98 -8.24 6.64
CA LEU A 134 -4.14 -8.91 5.34
C LEU A 134 -2.81 -9.15 4.62
N GLN A 135 -1.75 -8.42 4.93
CA GLN A 135 -0.41 -8.63 4.35
C GLN A 135 0.11 -10.05 4.60
N ALA A 136 -0.23 -10.62 5.78
CA ALA A 136 0.11 -12.00 6.11
C ALA A 136 -0.72 -13.03 5.32
N ASP A 137 -1.82 -12.59 4.70
CA ASP A 137 -2.72 -13.39 3.89
C ASP A 137 -2.28 -13.27 2.42
N GLN A 138 -2.07 -14.40 1.73
CA GLN A 138 -1.56 -14.46 0.34
C GLN A 138 -2.58 -13.97 -0.70
N ARG A 139 -3.51 -13.10 -0.31
CA ARG A 139 -4.55 -12.54 -1.18
C ARG A 139 -3.99 -11.38 -2.01
N ARG A 140 -4.56 -11.19 -3.19
CA ARG A 140 -4.24 -10.07 -4.06
C ARG A 140 -5.10 -8.87 -3.66
N PHE A 141 -4.51 -7.89 -3.01
CA PHE A 141 -5.23 -6.69 -2.58
C PHE A 141 -4.35 -5.45 -2.67
N ALA A 142 -5.00 -4.29 -2.72
CA ALA A 142 -4.36 -2.99 -2.61
C ALA A 142 -5.04 -2.16 -1.51
N ALA A 143 -4.26 -1.37 -0.79
CA ALA A 143 -4.79 -0.29 0.05
C ALA A 143 -4.54 1.05 -0.62
N ALA A 144 -5.62 1.73 -1.04
CA ALA A 144 -5.59 3.08 -1.59
C ALA A 144 -5.92 4.07 -0.46
N LEU A 145 -4.93 4.86 -0.06
CA LEU A 145 -4.96 5.63 1.19
C LEU A 145 -4.91 7.13 0.89
N LEU A 146 -5.95 7.85 1.27
CA LEU A 146 -5.92 9.31 1.37
C LEU A 146 -5.25 9.73 2.68
N MET A 147 -4.56 10.86 2.67
CA MET A 147 -3.94 11.39 3.88
C MET A 147 -5.01 11.80 4.92
N ILE A 148 -4.67 11.59 6.19
CA ILE A 148 -5.48 12.06 7.32
C ILE A 148 -5.26 13.57 7.41
N ASP A 149 -6.26 14.37 7.02
CA ASP A 149 -6.19 15.83 7.11
C ASP A 149 -6.11 16.34 8.53
#